data_AF-A0A4R7V0M0-F1
#
_entry.id   AF-A0A4R7V0M0-F1
#
_cell.length_a   1.000
_cell.length_b   1.000
_cell.length_c   1.000
_cell.angle_alpha   90.00
_cell.angle_beta   90.00
_cell.angle_gamma   90.00
#
_symmetry.space_group_name_H-M   'P 1'
#
loop_
_entity.id
_entity.type
_entity.pdbx_description
1 polymer ?
#
loop_
_entity_poly.entity_id
_entity_poly.type
_entity_poly.pdbx_seq_one_letter_code
_entity_poly.pdbx_strand_id
1 'polypeptide(L)'
;MLGRGTGCGFTFNTGEIHSGLDARQFYVVRATYTDRGATGSVPLTGETSLTLWPKHWQAEHFDQLSGPQVITAAGAEGGKRLGGIQTGEWVRHHAVSLQGVTGVPVTGAVATARPLYIVFTGAAGQAILDLDSYTFTGPGVNPTG
;
A
#
# COMPACT_ATOMS: atom_id res chain seq x y z
N MET A 1 15.13 -1.64 -8.62
CA MET A 1 16.00 -2.50 -7.80
C MET A 1 15.95 -3.92 -8.34
N LEU A 2 17.09 -4.59 -8.52
CA LEU A 2 17.17 -5.98 -8.97
C LEU A 2 17.78 -6.83 -7.86
N GLY A 3 17.01 -7.74 -7.27
CA GLY A 3 17.50 -8.79 -6.38
C GLY A 3 17.70 -10.08 -7.17
N ARG A 4 18.85 -10.74 -7.04
CA ARG A 4 19.10 -12.09 -7.59
C ARG A 4 19.43 -13.02 -6.44
N GLY A 5 18.74 -14.15 -6.37
CA GLY A 5 19.00 -15.24 -5.42
C GLY A 5 19.08 -16.57 -6.14
N THR A 6 19.73 -17.56 -5.52
CA THR A 6 19.72 -18.96 -5.96
C THR A 6 19.12 -19.80 -4.83
N GLY A 7 18.20 -20.72 -5.14
CA GLY A 7 17.50 -21.56 -4.14
C GLY A 7 16.00 -21.28 -4.01
N CYS A 8 15.36 -21.82 -2.98
CA CYS A 8 13.90 -21.73 -2.74
C CYS A 8 13.43 -20.44 -2.06
N GLY A 9 14.31 -19.45 -1.87
CA GLY A 9 13.96 -18.19 -1.21
C GLY A 9 15.00 -17.11 -1.43
N PHE A 10 14.55 -15.86 -1.48
CA PHE A 10 15.40 -14.68 -1.45
C PHE A 10 14.68 -13.55 -0.71
N THR A 11 15.47 -12.68 -0.07
CA THR A 11 14.97 -11.47 0.57
C THR A 11 15.58 -10.29 -0.16
N PHE A 12 14.77 -9.26 -0.41
CA PHE A 12 15.24 -7.97 -0.93
C PHE A 12 14.56 -6.88 -0.12
N ASN A 13 15.32 -5.84 0.21
CA ASN A 13 14.75 -4.63 0.79
C ASN A 13 14.04 -3.88 -0.35
N THR A 14 12.83 -3.41 -0.13
CA THR A 14 12.13 -2.57 -1.11
C THR A 14 12.66 -1.13 -1.10
N GLY A 15 13.31 -0.71 -0.02
CA GLY A 15 13.64 0.70 0.25
C GLY A 15 12.41 1.48 0.69
N GLU A 16 12.59 2.78 0.92
CA GLU A 16 11.49 3.72 1.14
C GLU A 16 10.83 4.07 -0.20
N ILE A 17 9.48 4.10 -0.23
CA ILE A 17 8.71 4.63 -1.37
C ILE A 17 8.58 6.14 -1.17
N HIS A 18 9.50 6.90 -1.75
CA HIS A 18 9.34 8.33 -1.91
C HIS A 18 10.07 8.76 -3.19
N SER A 19 9.34 9.02 -4.29
CA SER A 19 9.89 9.82 -5.39
C SER A 19 9.05 11.07 -5.62
N GLY A 20 9.27 12.08 -4.77
CA GLY A 20 8.61 13.37 -4.89
C GLY A 20 7.25 13.41 -4.20
N LEU A 21 6.80 14.64 -3.92
CA LEU A 21 5.65 14.97 -3.08
C LEU A 21 4.32 14.34 -3.55
N ASP A 22 4.26 13.73 -4.75
CA ASP A 22 3.03 13.24 -5.38
C ASP A 22 3.12 11.82 -5.99
N ALA A 23 4.18 11.03 -5.76
CA ALA A 23 4.32 9.74 -6.45
C ALA A 23 3.72 8.54 -5.69
N ARG A 24 2.68 7.94 -6.27
CA ARG A 24 2.20 6.58 -5.96
C ARG A 24 3.17 5.56 -6.55
N GLN A 25 3.90 4.83 -5.72
CA GLN A 25 4.78 3.76 -6.17
C GLN A 25 4.33 2.39 -5.64
N PHE A 26 4.64 1.35 -6.41
CA PHE A 26 4.48 -0.05 -6.06
C PHE A 26 5.69 -0.83 -6.60
N TYR A 27 5.96 -1.99 -6.04
CA TYR A 27 7.04 -2.86 -6.52
C TYR A 27 6.45 -3.95 -7.40
N VAL A 28 7.13 -4.27 -8.50
CA VAL A 28 6.88 -5.50 -9.25
C VAL A 28 8.09 -6.41 -9.04
N VAL A 29 7.85 -7.57 -8.45
CA VAL A 29 8.82 -8.63 -8.24
C VAL A 29 8.63 -9.64 -9.34
N ARG A 30 9.62 -9.77 -10.23
CA ARG A 30 9.62 -10.78 -11.27
C ARG A 30 10.63 -11.86 -10.92
N ALA A 31 10.17 -13.11 -10.82
CA ALA A 31 11.00 -14.27 -10.60
C ALA A 31 11.02 -15.13 -11.87
N THR A 32 12.21 -15.42 -12.37
CA THR A 32 12.44 -16.28 -13.53
C THR A 32 13.28 -17.47 -13.09
N TYR A 33 12.85 -18.69 -13.43
CA TYR A 33 13.56 -19.93 -13.10
C TYR A 33 13.74 -20.76 -14.36
N THR A 34 14.98 -21.15 -14.64
CA THR A 34 15.31 -22.12 -15.69
C THR A 34 15.70 -23.44 -15.02
N ASP A 35 14.99 -24.52 -15.34
CA ASP A 35 15.38 -25.85 -14.88
C ASP A 35 16.65 -26.35 -15.58
N ARG A 36 17.18 -27.51 -15.17
CA ARG A 36 18.43 -28.04 -15.75
C ARG A 36 18.21 -28.82 -17.06
N GLY A 37 16.97 -29.00 -17.50
CA GLY A 37 16.61 -30.06 -18.44
C GLY A 37 16.88 -31.46 -17.88
N ALA A 38 16.45 -32.48 -18.62
CA ALA A 38 16.78 -33.88 -18.39
C ALA A 38 17.51 -34.44 -19.64
N THR A 39 18.11 -35.62 -19.53
CA THR A 39 18.73 -36.27 -20.70
C THR A 39 17.71 -36.42 -21.82
N GLY A 40 17.97 -35.79 -22.97
CA GLY A 40 17.06 -35.77 -24.13
C GLY A 40 16.03 -34.64 -24.13
N SER A 41 16.03 -33.73 -23.15
CA SER A 41 15.17 -32.55 -23.14
C SER A 41 15.96 -31.24 -22.98
N VAL A 42 15.40 -30.16 -23.52
CA VAL A 42 15.96 -28.81 -23.39
C VAL A 42 15.48 -28.21 -22.07
N PRO A 43 16.32 -27.43 -21.36
CA PRO A 43 15.89 -26.66 -20.19
C PRO A 43 14.62 -25.83 -20.43
N LEU A 44 13.69 -25.83 -19.47
CA LEU A 44 12.50 -24.98 -19.51
C LEU A 44 12.67 -23.77 -18.61
N THR A 45 12.20 -22.62 -19.08
CA THR A 45 12.16 -21.39 -18.29
C THR A 45 10.73 -21.04 -17.94
N GLY A 46 10.46 -20.90 -16.65
CA GLY A 46 9.22 -20.35 -16.12
C GLY A 46 9.43 -18.94 -15.57
N GLU A 47 8.37 -18.13 -15.59
CA GLU A 47 8.34 -16.80 -15.00
C GLU A 47 7.07 -16.61 -14.18
N THR A 48 7.19 -15.92 -13.05
CA THR A 48 6.05 -15.41 -12.27
C THR A 48 6.33 -13.98 -11.84
N SER A 49 5.27 -13.19 -11.68
CA SER A 49 5.35 -11.82 -11.16
C SER A 49 4.43 -11.63 -9.96
N LEU A 50 4.87 -10.83 -9.00
CA LEU A 50 4.11 -10.40 -7.85
C LEU A 50 4.24 -8.89 -7.72
N THR A 51 3.11 -8.17 -7.67
CA THR A 51 3.13 -6.75 -7.36
C THR A 51 2.92 -6.56 -5.86
N LEU A 52 3.72 -5.72 -5.23
CA LEU A 52 3.66 -5.41 -3.79
C LEU A 52 3.30 -3.95 -3.60
N TRP A 53 2.28 -3.67 -2.79
CA TRP A 53 2.01 -2.31 -2.34
C TRP A 53 2.77 -1.99 -1.05
N PRO A 54 3.27 -0.75 -0.87
CA PRO A 54 3.76 -0.30 0.42
C PRO A 54 2.66 -0.40 1.48
N LYS A 55 3.06 -0.62 2.72
CA LYS A 55 2.15 -0.65 3.87
C LYS A 55 1.94 0.74 4.49
N HIS A 56 2.88 1.64 4.24
CA HIS A 56 2.90 3.00 4.76
C HIS A 56 2.41 4.00 3.72
N TRP A 57 1.40 4.79 4.06
CA TRP A 57 0.65 5.63 3.13
C TRP A 57 0.52 7.05 3.69
N GLN A 58 0.83 8.04 2.85
CA GLN A 58 0.59 9.46 3.11
C GLN A 58 -0.91 9.76 2.91
N ALA A 59 -1.50 10.53 3.82
CA ALA A 59 -2.93 10.83 3.79
C ALA A 59 -3.30 11.78 2.65
N GLU A 60 -2.38 12.66 2.24
CA GLU A 60 -2.53 13.56 1.10
C GLU A 60 -2.53 12.84 -0.26
N HIS A 61 -2.11 11.57 -0.31
CA HIS A 61 -2.13 10.76 -1.54
C HIS A 61 -3.48 10.05 -1.72
N PHE A 62 -4.55 10.83 -1.81
CA PHE A 62 -5.91 10.35 -2.00
C PHE A 62 -6.39 10.45 -3.45
N ASP A 63 -7.41 9.65 -3.79
CA ASP A 63 -8.12 9.80 -5.07
C ASP A 63 -9.32 10.73 -4.93
N GLN A 64 -9.99 10.70 -3.78
CA GLN A 64 -11.12 11.57 -3.47
C GLN A 64 -11.22 11.77 -1.96
N LEU A 65 -11.72 12.93 -1.52
CA LEU A 65 -12.08 13.18 -0.13
C LEU A 65 -13.44 13.85 -0.04
N SER A 66 -14.02 13.84 1.16
CA SER A 66 -15.25 14.58 1.48
C SER A 66 -15.13 15.14 2.88
N GLY A 67 -14.83 16.44 2.97
CA GLY A 67 -14.71 17.18 4.22
C GLY A 67 -13.29 17.65 4.59
N PRO A 68 -12.31 16.74 4.76
CA PRO A 68 -10.99 17.08 5.26
C PRO A 68 -10.30 18.12 4.39
N GLN A 69 -9.55 19.02 5.02
CA GLN A 69 -8.78 20.04 4.33
C GLN A 69 -7.34 19.57 4.13
N VAL A 70 -6.76 19.83 2.96
CA VAL A 70 -5.34 19.59 2.72
C VAL A 70 -4.55 20.78 3.27
N ILE A 71 -3.76 20.54 4.31
CA ILE A 71 -2.99 21.57 5.02
C ILE A 71 -1.51 21.37 4.71
N THR A 72 -0.83 22.41 4.26
CA THR A 72 0.64 22.42 4.19
C THR A 72 1.20 22.48 5.61
N ALA A 73 2.04 21.50 5.96
CA ALA A 73 2.61 21.37 7.28
C ALA A 73 4.08 20.93 7.16
N ALA A 74 5.02 21.81 7.50
CA ALA A 74 6.45 21.53 7.31
C ALA A 74 6.99 20.34 8.13
N GLY A 75 6.28 19.94 9.20
CA GLY A 75 6.61 18.75 9.99
C GLY A 75 5.86 17.48 9.57
N ALA A 76 5.01 17.54 8.53
CA ALA A 76 4.37 16.37 7.96
C ALA A 76 5.34 15.62 7.06
N GLU A 77 5.23 14.30 6.99
CA GLU A 77 6.20 13.45 6.29
C GLU A 77 6.28 13.76 4.79
N GLY A 78 5.13 13.95 4.13
CA GLY A 78 5.05 14.44 2.74
C GLY A 78 4.89 15.96 2.61
N GLY A 79 5.06 16.73 3.69
CA GLY A 79 4.91 18.19 3.71
C GLY A 79 3.46 18.70 3.68
N LYS A 80 2.49 17.79 3.63
CA LYS A 80 1.05 18.06 3.76
C LYS A 80 0.42 17.05 4.69
N ARG A 81 -0.76 17.37 5.22
CA ARG A 81 -1.61 16.44 5.97
C ARG A 81 -3.07 16.75 5.73
N LEU A 82 -3.95 15.81 6.02
CA LEU A 82 -5.39 16.08 6.11
C LEU A 82 -5.71 16.64 7.50
N GLY A 83 -6.47 17.72 7.57
CA GLY A 83 -6.83 18.32 8.85
C GLY A 83 -8.20 18.97 8.86
N GLY A 84 -8.60 19.43 10.06
CA GLY A 84 -9.96 19.90 10.30
C GLY A 84 -11.01 18.78 10.20
N ILE A 85 -10.59 17.54 10.41
CA ILE A 85 -11.40 16.34 10.15
C ILE A 85 -12.57 16.25 11.14
N GLN A 86 -13.77 16.08 10.62
CA GLN A 86 -15.00 15.92 11.39
C GLN A 86 -15.55 14.48 11.33
N THR A 87 -16.52 14.18 12.20
CA THR A 87 -17.18 12.86 12.18
C THR A 87 -18.02 12.70 10.91
N GLY A 88 -17.96 11.52 10.29
CA GLY A 88 -18.66 11.18 9.05
C GLY A 88 -17.92 11.61 7.78
N GLU A 89 -16.84 12.38 7.91
CA GLU A 89 -15.95 12.69 6.81
C GLU A 89 -15.11 11.47 6.41
N TRP A 90 -14.60 11.49 5.18
CA TRP A 90 -13.81 10.38 4.67
C TRP A 90 -12.78 10.80 3.64
N VAL A 91 -11.78 9.95 3.50
CA VAL A 91 -10.82 9.96 2.40
C VAL A 91 -10.83 8.59 1.71
N ARG A 92 -10.82 8.61 0.38
CA ARG A 92 -10.81 7.43 -0.49
C ARG A 92 -9.48 7.35 -1.21
N HIS A 93 -8.89 6.17 -1.20
CA HIS A 93 -7.74 5.82 -1.99
C HIS A 93 -8.08 4.74 -3.02
N HIS A 94 -7.10 4.41 -3.85
CA HIS A 94 -7.21 3.43 -4.91
C HIS A 94 -7.59 2.04 -4.38
N ALA A 95 -8.02 1.18 -5.30
CA ALA A 95 -8.47 -0.15 -4.94
C ALA A 95 -7.30 -1.04 -4.49
N VAL A 96 -7.42 -1.62 -3.30
CA VAL A 96 -6.44 -2.56 -2.74
C VAL A 96 -7.13 -3.75 -2.08
N SER A 97 -6.44 -4.90 -2.02
CA SER A 97 -6.85 -6.02 -1.18
C SER A 97 -6.29 -5.84 0.21
N LEU A 98 -7.15 -5.97 1.23
CA LEU A 98 -6.76 -5.88 2.65
C LEU A 98 -6.72 -7.25 3.32
N GLN A 99 -6.75 -8.33 2.53
CA GLN A 99 -6.69 -9.68 3.08
C GLN A 99 -5.43 -9.86 3.93
N GLY A 100 -5.63 -10.22 5.21
CA GLY A 100 -4.54 -10.42 6.15
C GLY A 100 -3.98 -9.13 6.78
N VAL A 101 -4.62 -7.96 6.61
CA VAL A 101 -4.36 -6.80 7.48
C VAL A 101 -4.87 -7.11 8.89
N THR A 102 -4.10 -6.74 9.90
CA THR A 102 -4.36 -7.07 11.32
C THR A 102 -4.30 -5.86 12.27
N GLY A 103 -3.88 -4.69 11.79
CA GLY A 103 -3.82 -3.45 12.56
C GLY A 103 -4.49 -2.30 11.83
N VAL A 104 -4.99 -1.35 12.63
CA VAL A 104 -6.13 -0.46 12.32
C VAL A 104 -7.44 -1.27 12.24
N PRO A 105 -8.55 -0.81 12.84
CA PRO A 105 -9.84 -1.48 12.68
C PRO A 105 -10.29 -1.41 11.21
N VAL A 106 -9.85 -2.38 10.42
CA VAL A 106 -10.33 -2.61 9.06
C VAL A 106 -11.62 -3.40 9.18
N THR A 107 -12.74 -2.77 8.83
CA THR A 107 -14.02 -3.45 8.71
C THR A 107 -14.19 -3.94 7.27
N GLY A 108 -14.62 -5.20 7.09
CA GLY A 108 -14.90 -5.75 5.76
C GLY A 108 -13.66 -6.07 4.90
N ALA A 109 -12.56 -6.53 5.50
CA ALA A 109 -11.39 -6.99 4.76
C ALA A 109 -11.76 -8.11 3.77
N VAL A 110 -11.45 -7.92 2.49
CA VAL A 110 -11.74 -8.86 1.41
C VAL A 110 -10.50 -9.11 0.54
N ALA A 111 -10.45 -10.30 -0.07
CA ALA A 111 -9.39 -10.69 -1.00
C ALA A 111 -9.42 -9.90 -2.32
N THR A 112 -10.62 -9.52 -2.76
CA THR A 112 -10.81 -8.73 -3.99
C THR A 112 -10.46 -7.26 -3.73
N ALA A 113 -9.65 -6.66 -4.59
CA ALA A 113 -9.34 -5.24 -4.50
C ALA A 113 -10.62 -4.38 -4.60
N ARG A 114 -10.78 -3.45 -3.66
CA ARG A 114 -11.86 -2.47 -3.62
C ARG A 114 -11.31 -1.12 -3.20
N PRO A 115 -11.92 0.02 -3.60
CA PRO A 115 -11.50 1.32 -3.13
C PRO A 115 -11.45 1.33 -1.60
N LEU A 116 -10.32 1.77 -1.07
CA LEU A 116 -10.11 1.89 0.37
C LEU A 116 -10.70 3.21 0.84
N TYR A 117 -11.57 3.14 1.84
CA TYR A 117 -12.10 4.31 2.54
C TYR A 117 -11.56 4.35 3.96
N ILE A 118 -11.02 5.49 4.36
CA ILE A 118 -10.82 5.84 5.76
C ILE A 118 -11.96 6.76 6.15
N VAL A 119 -12.83 6.26 7.03
CA VAL A 119 -14.00 6.97 7.53
C VAL A 119 -13.71 7.42 8.95
N PHE A 120 -13.82 8.72 9.19
CA PHE A 120 -13.55 9.31 10.49
C PHE A 120 -14.81 9.28 11.34
N THR A 121 -14.70 8.73 12.54
CA THR A 121 -15.82 8.60 13.47
C THR A 121 -15.42 9.14 14.84
N GLY A 122 -16.31 9.91 15.47
CA GLY A 122 -16.11 10.44 16.82
C GLY A 122 -17.26 11.35 17.25
N ALA A 123 -17.08 12.08 18.34
CA ALA A 123 -18.10 12.99 18.85
C ALA A 123 -18.31 14.17 17.87
N ALA A 124 -19.56 14.59 17.69
CA ALA A 124 -19.89 15.70 16.80
C ALA A 124 -19.41 17.05 17.36
N GLY A 125 -19.03 17.97 16.47
CA GLY A 125 -18.86 19.40 16.79
C GLY A 125 -17.44 19.89 17.11
N GLN A 126 -16.40 19.05 16.99
CA GLN A 126 -14.99 19.45 17.08
C GLN A 126 -14.15 18.69 16.04
N ALA A 127 -13.05 19.29 15.57
CA ALA A 127 -12.06 18.57 14.77
C ALA A 127 -11.48 17.43 15.61
N ILE A 128 -11.58 16.21 15.09
CA ILE A 128 -11.32 15.00 15.88
C ILE A 128 -9.85 14.62 15.81
N LEU A 129 -9.19 14.91 14.68
CA LEU A 129 -7.76 14.69 14.45
C LEU A 129 -7.27 15.40 13.17
N ASP A 130 -5.95 15.47 13.01
CA ASP A 130 -5.31 15.62 11.71
C ASP A 130 -4.64 14.28 11.35
N LEU A 131 -4.65 13.90 10.07
CA LEU A 131 -4.07 12.66 9.57
C LEU A 131 -2.91 12.99 8.62
N ASP A 132 -1.71 12.62 9.02
CA ASP A 132 -0.47 12.77 8.23
C ASP A 132 -0.23 11.50 7.40
N SER A 133 -0.01 10.37 8.07
CA SER A 133 0.21 9.08 7.41
C SER A 133 -0.35 7.92 8.25
N TYR A 134 -0.49 6.75 7.63
CA TYR A 134 -0.94 5.53 8.30
C TYR A 134 -0.25 4.29 7.76
N THR A 135 -0.10 3.27 8.61
CA THR A 135 0.57 2.02 8.28
C THR A 135 -0.32 0.82 8.52
N PHE A 136 -0.50 -0.01 7.49
CA PHE A 136 -1.12 -1.32 7.63
C PHE A 136 -0.15 -2.32 8.26
N THR A 137 -0.63 -3.12 9.21
CA THR A 137 0.16 -4.23 9.78
C THR A 137 -0.44 -5.57 9.37
N GLY A 138 0.39 -6.62 9.37
CA GLY A 138 0.04 -7.95 8.86
C GLY A 138 0.43 -8.15 7.39
N PRO A 139 0.24 -9.36 6.83
CA PRO A 139 0.61 -9.68 5.45
C PRO A 139 -0.17 -8.91 4.36
N GLY A 140 -1.29 -8.26 4.69
CA GLY A 140 -2.17 -7.61 3.72
C GLY A 140 -1.76 -6.20 3.29
N VAL A 141 -1.49 -6.06 1.99
CA VAL A 141 -1.78 -4.93 1.07
C VAL A 141 -1.21 -5.40 -0.27
N ASN A 142 -1.93 -6.27 -0.96
CA ASN A 142 -1.50 -6.78 -2.25
C ASN A 142 -2.51 -6.33 -3.31
N PRO A 143 -2.06 -6.04 -4.55
CA PRO A 143 -2.97 -6.17 -5.67
C PRO A 143 -3.34 -7.65 -5.75
N THR A 144 -4.59 -7.91 -6.11
CA THR A 144 -5.17 -9.25 -6.26
C THR A 144 -4.16 -10.29 -6.74
N GLY A 145 -4.22 -11.48 -6.14
CA GLY A 145 -3.40 -12.63 -6.50
C GLY A 145 -3.49 -13.04 -7.97
#